data_AF-A0A7J3Y024-F1
#
_entry.id   AF-A0A7J3Y024-F1
#
_cell.length_a   1.000
_cell.length_b   1.000
_cell.length_c   1.000
_cell.angle_alpha   90.00
_cell.angle_beta   90.00
_cell.angle_gamma   90.00
#
_symmetry.space_group_name_H-M   'P 1'
#
loop_
_entity.id
_entity.type
_entity.pdbx_description
1 polymer ?
#
loop_
_entity_poly.entity_id
_entity_poly.type
_entity_poly.pdbx_seq_one_letter_code
_entity_poly.pdbx_strand_id
1 'polypeptide(L)'
;MVSISLVYELSSIVGVLILILLLVASFLKGGLLKIVFTPLGTLTILLHYTIIYLVETSRSLNLIILPLLLVESTSKGSTIYPDVGQLIILGEIVLWRNEIVGLIKRRAG
;
A
#
# COMPACT_ATOMS: atom_id res chain seq x y z
N MET A 1 -9.49 -23.50 -3.79
CA MET A 1 -8.06 -23.11 -3.85
C MET A 1 -7.95 -21.92 -4.79
N VAL A 2 -7.39 -20.80 -4.34
CA VAL A 2 -7.08 -19.65 -5.21
C VAL A 2 -5.96 -20.06 -6.17
N SER A 3 -6.08 -19.73 -7.45
CA SER A 3 -5.03 -20.08 -8.41
C SER A 3 -3.77 -19.25 -8.14
N ILE A 4 -2.62 -19.92 -8.20
CA ILE A 4 -1.32 -19.26 -8.04
C ILE A 4 -1.12 -18.19 -9.13
N SER A 5 -1.67 -18.40 -10.33
CA SER A 5 -1.61 -17.44 -11.42
C SER A 5 -2.28 -16.11 -11.07
N LEU A 6 -3.45 -16.14 -10.40
CA LEU A 6 -4.18 -14.93 -10.01
C LEU A 6 -3.35 -14.07 -9.05
N VAL A 7 -2.70 -14.69 -8.07
CA VAL A 7 -1.83 -13.97 -7.12
C VAL A 7 -0.70 -13.25 -7.86
N TYR A 8 -0.02 -13.94 -8.79
CA TYR A 8 1.07 -13.34 -9.57
C TYR A 8 0.60 -12.24 -10.52
N GLU A 9 -0.57 -12.39 -11.15
CA GLU A 9 -1.17 -11.36 -12.00
C GLU A 9 -1.48 -10.09 -11.18
N LEU A 10 -2.15 -10.25 -10.03
CA LEU A 10 -2.46 -9.13 -9.14
C LEU A 10 -1.18 -8.47 -8.59
N SER A 11 -0.16 -9.24 -8.20
CA SER A 11 1.14 -8.69 -7.78
C SER A 11 1.82 -7.87 -8.89
N SER A 12 1.72 -8.32 -10.14
CA SER A 12 2.27 -7.59 -11.29
C SER A 12 1.54 -6.26 -11.52
N ILE A 13 0.20 -6.25 -11.40
CA ILE A 13 -0.61 -5.03 -11.48
C ILE A 13 -0.20 -4.04 -10.37
N VAL A 14 -0.05 -4.52 -9.13
CA VAL A 14 0.40 -3.67 -8.01
C VAL A 14 1.80 -3.09 -8.28
N GLY A 15 2.72 -3.90 -8.81
CA GLY A 15 4.05 -3.42 -9.20
C GLY A 15 4.00 -2.25 -10.21
N VAL A 16 3.16 -2.38 -11.25
CA VAL A 16 2.94 -1.30 -12.24
C VAL A 16 2.32 -0.07 -11.58
N LEU A 17 1.32 -0.24 -10.71
CA LEU A 17 0.70 0.89 -10.00
C LEU A 17 1.70 1.63 -9.12
N ILE A 18 2.60 0.93 -8.43
CA ILE A 18 3.67 1.56 -7.65
C ILE A 18 4.58 2.42 -8.54
N LEU A 19 4.98 1.91 -9.70
CA LEU A 19 5.78 2.70 -10.66
C LEU A 19 5.03 3.95 -11.12
N ILE A 20 3.73 3.83 -11.42
CA ILE A 20 2.88 4.97 -11.79
C ILE A 20 2.81 5.99 -10.63
N LEU A 21 2.62 5.53 -9.39
CA LEU A 21 2.60 6.42 -8.21
C LEU A 21 3.91 7.18 -8.03
N LEU A 22 5.05 6.53 -8.27
CA LEU A 22 6.36 7.18 -8.22
C LEU A 22 6.50 8.26 -9.30
N LEU A 23 6.04 7.97 -10.53
CA LEU A 23 6.02 8.96 -11.62
C LEU A 23 5.10 10.14 -11.27
N VAL A 24 3.88 9.86 -10.81
CA VAL A 24 2.91 10.88 -10.38
C VAL A 24 3.50 11.78 -9.29
N ALA A 25 4.13 11.19 -8.27
CA ALA A 25 4.78 11.93 -7.19
C ALA A 25 5.97 12.77 -7.67
N SER A 26 6.69 12.32 -8.70
CA SER A 26 7.85 13.02 -9.24
C SER A 26 7.46 14.20 -10.15
N PHE A 27 6.41 14.05 -10.96
CA PHE A 27 6.06 15.02 -11.99
C PHE A 27 4.90 15.96 -11.61
N LEU A 28 3.97 15.54 -10.76
CA LEU A 28 2.84 16.37 -10.36
C LEU A 28 3.09 17.08 -9.03
N LYS A 29 2.44 18.24 -8.83
CA LYS A 29 2.52 19.04 -7.60
C LYS A 29 1.15 19.61 -7.22
N GLY A 30 1.05 20.08 -5.97
CA GLY A 30 -0.12 20.80 -5.47
C GLY A 30 -1.39 19.95 -5.46
N GLY A 31 -2.53 20.58 -5.77
CA GLY A 31 -3.84 19.90 -5.76
C GLY A 31 -3.96 18.79 -6.81
N LEU A 32 -3.30 18.92 -7.97
CA LEU A 32 -3.35 17.89 -9.01
C LEU A 32 -2.67 16.60 -8.55
N LEU A 33 -1.54 16.70 -7.85
CA LEU A 33 -0.89 15.54 -7.22
C LEU A 33 -1.86 14.84 -6.26
N LYS A 34 -2.59 15.59 -5.42
CA LYS A 34 -3.59 15.04 -4.48
C LYS A 34 -4.69 14.26 -5.19
N ILE A 35 -5.27 14.87 -6.22
CA ILE A 35 -6.41 14.31 -6.95
C ILE A 35 -6.03 13.02 -7.68
N VAL A 36 -4.80 12.92 -8.20
CA VAL A 36 -4.35 11.74 -8.95
C VAL A 36 -3.74 10.68 -8.03
N PHE A 37 -2.88 11.08 -7.09
CA PHE A 37 -2.17 10.15 -6.22
C PHE A 37 -3.11 9.42 -5.26
N THR A 38 -4.09 10.11 -4.67
CA THR A 38 -4.98 9.51 -3.65
C THR A 38 -5.80 8.32 -4.20
N PRO A 39 -6.57 8.44 -5.30
CA PRO A 39 -7.34 7.29 -5.79
C PRO A 39 -6.46 6.12 -6.25
N LEU A 40 -5.32 6.41 -6.90
CA LEU A 40 -4.37 5.37 -7.32
C LEU A 40 -3.69 4.71 -6.12
N GLY A 41 -3.32 5.49 -5.11
CA GLY A 41 -2.72 5.04 -3.87
C GLY A 41 -3.68 4.14 -3.11
N THR A 42 -4.91 4.60 -2.91
CA THR A 42 -6.00 3.83 -2.29
C THR A 42 -6.25 2.52 -3.03
N LEU A 43 -6.35 2.52 -4.37
CA LEU A 43 -6.49 1.30 -5.16
C LEU A 43 -5.32 0.33 -4.95
N THR A 44 -4.09 0.86 -4.93
CA THR A 44 -2.87 0.06 -4.72
C THR A 44 -2.86 -0.57 -3.33
N ILE A 45 -3.25 0.18 -2.29
CA ILE A 45 -3.38 -0.30 -0.91
C ILE A 45 -4.39 -1.45 -0.84
N LEU A 46 -5.58 -1.27 -1.43
CA LEU A 46 -6.63 -2.30 -1.43
C LEU A 46 -6.16 -3.58 -2.12
N LEU A 47 -5.52 -3.46 -3.29
CA LEU A 47 -4.98 -4.61 -4.01
C LEU A 47 -3.84 -5.29 -3.24
N HIS A 48 -2.95 -4.51 -2.62
CA HIS A 48 -1.84 -5.05 -1.82
C HIS A 48 -2.35 -5.92 -0.67
N TYR A 49 -3.30 -5.43 0.14
CA TYR A 49 -3.86 -6.23 1.24
C TYR A 49 -4.76 -7.38 0.77
N THR A 50 -5.40 -7.24 -0.40
CA THR A 50 -6.10 -8.36 -1.03
C THR A 50 -5.13 -9.49 -1.38
N ILE A 51 -3.97 -9.17 -1.96
CA ILE A 51 -2.93 -10.16 -2.27
C ILE A 51 -2.41 -10.84 -1.01
N ILE A 52 -2.12 -10.07 0.05
CA ILE A 52 -1.66 -10.62 1.35
C ILE A 52 -2.67 -11.64 1.87
N TYR A 53 -3.95 -11.28 1.89
CA TYR A 53 -5.03 -12.17 2.32
C TYR A 53 -5.11 -13.45 1.48
N LEU A 54 -5.00 -13.33 0.15
CA LEU A 54 -5.02 -14.49 -0.75
C LEU A 54 -3.80 -15.39 -0.56
N VAL A 55 -2.62 -14.82 -0.30
CA VAL A 55 -1.39 -15.59 -0.05
C VAL A 55 -1.47 -16.36 1.26
N GLU A 56 -1.90 -15.70 2.33
CA GLU A 56 -2.07 -16.29 3.66
C GLU A 56 -3.03 -17.50 3.60
N THR A 57 -4.18 -17.33 2.95
CA THR A 57 -5.23 -18.36 2.86
C THR A 57 -4.90 -19.50 1.90
N SER A 58 -4.02 -19.31 0.91
CA SER A 58 -3.76 -20.30 -0.15
C SER A 58 -2.48 -21.12 0.03
N ARG A 59 -1.47 -20.61 0.74
CA ARG A 59 -0.13 -21.21 0.78
C ARG A 59 0.30 -21.78 2.13
N SER A 60 -0.58 -21.79 3.14
CA SER A 60 -0.20 -22.13 4.52
C SER A 60 1.04 -21.34 4.99
N LEU A 61 1.20 -20.12 4.46
CA LEU A 61 2.23 -19.18 4.85
C LEU A 61 1.72 -18.40 6.04
N ASN A 62 2.57 -18.25 7.07
CA ASN A 62 2.26 -17.35 8.16
C ASN A 62 2.78 -15.96 7.80
N LEU A 63 1.84 -15.04 7.54
CA LEU A 63 2.13 -13.64 7.27
C LEU A 63 1.77 -12.81 8.49
N ILE A 64 2.74 -12.07 9.02
CA ILE A 64 2.54 -11.15 10.14
C ILE A 64 2.73 -9.74 9.63
N ILE A 65 1.71 -8.90 9.83
CA ILE A 65 1.76 -7.47 9.53
C ILE A 65 2.22 -6.72 10.78
N LEU A 66 3.38 -6.10 10.68
CA LEU A 66 3.95 -5.22 11.70
C LEU A 66 3.92 -3.76 11.22
N PRO A 67 4.13 -2.78 12.10
CA PRO A 67 4.33 -1.40 11.67
C PRO A 67 5.46 -1.30 10.64
N LEU A 68 5.11 -0.88 9.43
CA LEU A 68 5.95 -0.68 8.24
C LEU A 68 6.63 -1.95 7.68
N LEU A 69 6.35 -3.13 8.24
CA LEU A 69 7.05 -4.36 7.90
C LEU A 69 6.07 -5.52 7.74
N LEU A 70 6.38 -6.41 6.80
CA LEU A 70 5.75 -7.71 6.63
C LEU A 70 6.78 -8.79 6.95
N VAL A 71 6.36 -9.78 7.74
CA VAL A 71 7.13 -10.98 8.03
C VAL A 71 6.44 -12.16 7.38
N GLU A 72 7.12 -12.83 6.47
CA GLU A 72 6.65 -14.05 5.83
C GLU A 72 7.45 -15.23 6.37
N SER A 73 6.77 -16.20 6.98
CA SER A 73 7.40 -17.39 7.57
C SER A 73 6.94 -18.68 6.89
N THR A 74 7.93 -19.51 6.54
CA THR A 74 7.76 -20.83 5.91
C THR A 74 8.47 -21.90 6.72
N SER A 75 8.28 -23.18 6.37
CA SER A 75 9.05 -24.28 6.97
C SER A 75 10.57 -24.21 6.70
N LYS A 76 11.01 -23.39 5.73
CA LYS A 76 12.41 -23.23 5.34
C LYS A 76 13.05 -21.97 5.93
N GLY A 77 12.30 -21.14 6.64
CA GLY A 77 12.77 -19.89 7.22
C GLY A 77 11.80 -18.73 6.99
N SER A 78 12.22 -17.55 7.42
CA SER A 78 11.42 -16.32 7.40
C SER A 78 12.13 -15.19 6.66
N THR A 79 11.35 -14.34 5.99
CA THR A 79 11.82 -13.11 5.34
C THR A 79 11.08 -11.91 5.89
N ILE A 80 11.76 -10.77 6.01
CA ILE A 80 11.18 -9.50 6.44
C ILE A 80 11.37 -8.48 5.33
N TYR A 81 10.33 -7.75 4.99
CA TYR A 81 10.36 -6.72 3.95
C TYR A 81 9.39 -5.56 4.28
N PRO A 82 9.57 -4.37 3.67
CA PRO A 82 8.68 -3.24 3.92
C PRO A 82 7.22 -3.49 3.50
N ASP A 83 6.28 -3.03 4.32
CA ASP A 83 4.85 -3.00 3.96
C ASP A 83 4.59 -1.78 3.04
N VAL A 84 4.51 -2.05 1.74
CA VAL A 84 4.28 -1.00 0.74
C VAL A 84 2.91 -0.35 0.91
N GLY A 85 1.89 -1.08 1.35
CA GLY A 85 0.57 -0.53 1.64
C GLY A 85 0.65 0.56 2.71
N GLN A 86 1.34 0.30 3.82
CA GLN A 86 1.53 1.29 4.88
C GLN A 86 2.36 2.49 4.43
N LEU A 87 3.38 2.27 3.59
CA LEU A 87 4.17 3.36 3.03
C LEU A 87 3.32 4.29 2.15
N ILE A 88 2.41 3.75 1.36
CA ILE A 88 1.47 4.55 0.55
C ILE A 88 0.49 5.30 1.46
N ILE A 89 -0.04 4.66 2.50
CA ILE A 89 -0.91 5.32 3.50
C ILE A 89 -0.18 6.52 4.13
N LEU A 90 1.08 6.34 4.55
CA LEU A 90 1.88 7.45 5.06
C LEU A 90 2.10 8.54 4.02
N GLY A 91 2.34 8.16 2.76
CA GLY A 91 2.43 9.08 1.64
C GLY A 91 1.17 9.95 1.49
N GLU A 92 -0.01 9.34 1.55
CA GLU A 92 -1.29 10.06 1.50
C GLU A 92 -1.48 11.00 2.71
N ILE A 93 -1.16 10.55 3.93
CA ILE A 93 -1.22 11.40 5.13
C ILE A 93 -0.30 12.62 4.98
N VAL A 94 0.94 12.41 4.54
CA VAL A 94 1.91 13.50 4.32
C VAL A 94 1.43 14.47 3.25
N LEU A 95 0.81 13.95 2.21
CA LEU A 95 0.28 14.72 1.10
C LEU A 95 -0.87 15.63 1.53
N TRP A 96 -1.73 15.15 2.44
CA TRP A 96 -2.89 15.89 2.99
C TRP A 96 -2.64 16.58 4.34
N ARG A 97 -1.38 16.60 4.82
CA ARG A 97 -1.05 17.06 6.19
C ARG A 97 -1.56 18.44 6.54
N ASN A 98 -1.52 19.38 5.59
CA ASN A 98 -1.87 20.78 5.85
C ASN A 98 -3.38 20.94 6.06
N GLU A 99 -4.18 20.23 5.28
CA GLU A 99 -5.63 20.18 5.41
C GLU A 99 -6.04 19.48 6.71
N ILE A 100 -5.41 18.35 7.03
CA ILE A 100 -5.67 17.60 8.27
C ILE A 100 -5.37 18.49 9.48
N VAL A 101 -4.19 19.11 9.55
CA VAL A 101 -3.82 20.02 10.64
C VAL A 101 -4.77 21.23 10.70
N GLY A 102 -5.15 21.78 9.54
CA GLY A 102 -6.12 22.87 9.45
C GLY A 102 -7.49 22.51 10.03
N LEU A 103 -7.99 21.30 9.75
CA LEU A 103 -9.25 20.80 10.30
C LEU A 103 -9.18 20.58 11.81
N ILE A 104 -8.07 20.05 12.32
CA ILE A 104 -7.87 19.83 13.76
C ILE A 104 -7.86 21.18 14.50
N LYS A 105 -7.08 22.16 14.02
CA LYS A 105 -6.99 23.49 14.65
C LYS A 105 -8.34 24.21 14.69
N ARG A 106 -9.15 24.11 13.63
CA ARG A 106 -10.50 24.71 13.59
C ARG A 106 -11.50 24.10 14.57
N ARG A 107 -11.28 22.85 15.01
CA ARG A 107 -12.17 22.18 15.98
C ARG A 107 -11.73 22.37 17.43
N ALA A 108 -10.46 22.73 17.66
CA ALA A 108 -9.89 22.88 18.99
C ALA A 108 -9.96 24.31 19.56
N GLY A 109 -10.30 25.29 18.72
CA GLY A 109 -10.59 26.68 19.12
C GLY A 109 -12.06 27.01 18.87
#